data_AF-A0A2H5WDB5-F1
#
_entry.id   AF-A0A2H5WDB5-F1
#
_cell.length_a   1.000
_cell.length_b   1.000
_cell.length_c   1.000
_cell.angle_alpha   90.00
_cell.angle_beta   90.00
_cell.angle_gamma   90.00
#
_symmetry.space_group_name_H-M   'P 1'
#
loop_
_entity.id
_entity.type
_entity.pdbx_description
1 polymer ?
#
loop_
_entity_poly.entity_id
_entity_poly.type
_entity_poly.pdbx_seq_one_letter_code
_entity_poly.pdbx_strand_id
1 'polypeptide(L)' 'MAEEDLAAVLEALPAMKSPTVSRLQEGGYAVETVAEKRKVNTLIPLLKARGATDILELPISKIVP' A
#
# COMPACT_ATOMS: atom_id res chain seq x y z
N MET A 1 -9.03 -2.93 2.68
CA MET A 1 -9.69 -1.67 2.29
C MET A 1 -10.88 -1.97 1.37
N ALA A 2 -11.86 -1.07 1.26
CA ALA A 2 -13.02 -1.25 0.39
C ALA A 2 -12.64 -1.17 -1.10
N GLU A 3 -13.50 -1.70 -1.98
CA GLU A 3 -13.29 -1.67 -3.44
C GLU A 3 -13.30 -0.24 -4.01
N GLU A 4 -14.10 0.65 -3.43
CA GLU A 4 -14.22 2.07 -3.81
C GLU A 4 -12.95 2.89 -3.50
N ASP A 5 -12.21 2.52 -2.46
CA ASP A 5 -10.98 3.22 -2.05
C ASP A 5 -9.76 2.79 -2.88
N LEU A 6 -9.84 1.66 -3.60
CA LEU A 6 -8.69 1.04 -4.27
C LEU A 6 -8.00 2.00 -5.24
N ALA A 7 -8.77 2.71 -6.07
CA ALA A 7 -8.22 3.66 -7.04
C ALA A 7 -7.47 4.81 -6.36
N ALA A 8 -8.09 5.41 -5.33
CA ALA A 8 -7.51 6.52 -4.60
C ALA A 8 -6.23 6.14 -3.83
N VAL A 9 -6.15 4.90 -3.34
CA VAL A 9 -4.97 4.35 -2.68
C VAL A 9 -3.87 4.04 -3.70
N LEU A 10 -4.20 3.41 -4.83
CA LEU A 10 -3.22 3.07 -5.87
C LEU A 10 -2.54 4.32 -6.46
N GLU A 11 -3.25 5.44 -6.60
CA GLU A 11 -2.67 6.73 -7.02
C GLU A 11 -1.62 7.27 -6.04
N ALA A 12 -1.76 6.98 -4.75
CA ALA A 12 -0.88 7.49 -3.70
C ALA A 12 0.37 6.62 -3.48
N LEU A 13 0.38 5.38 -3.98
CA LEU A 13 1.45 4.44 -3.72
C LEU A 13 2.68 4.70 -4.61
N PRO A 14 3.89 4.74 -4.03
CA PRO A 14 5.11 4.76 -4.82
C PRO A 14 5.27 3.39 -5.49
N ALA A 15 5.27 3.34 -6.82
CA ALA A 15 5.51 2.12 -7.58
C ALA A 15 6.97 2.07 -8.05
N MET A 16 7.79 1.19 -7.48
CA MET A 16 9.09 0.84 -8.08
C MET A 16 8.94 -0.08 -9.30
N LYS A 17 7.86 -0.87 -9.38
CA LYS A 17 7.47 -1.66 -10.58
C LYS A 17 5.95 -1.77 -10.74
N SER A 18 5.24 -2.29 -9.73
CA SER A 18 3.78 -2.32 -9.62
C SER A 18 3.42 -2.83 -8.22
N PRO A 19 2.43 -2.25 -7.53
CA PRO A 19 1.95 -2.80 -6.27
C PRO A 19 1.26 -4.15 -6.50
N THR A 20 1.40 -5.07 -5.55
CA THR A 20 0.64 -6.33 -5.52
C THR A 20 -0.76 -6.03 -5.00
N VAL A 21 -1.79 -6.42 -5.75
CA VAL A 21 -3.19 -6.23 -5.39
C VAL A 21 -3.86 -7.59 -5.29
N SER A 22 -4.45 -7.90 -4.13
CA SER A 22 -5.13 -9.16 -3.86
C SER A 22 -6.55 -8.89 -3.35
N ARG A 23 -7.55 -9.61 -3.89
CA ARG A 23 -8.94 -9.50 -3.46
C ARG A 23 -9.18 -10.31 -2.20
N LEU A 24 -9.87 -9.74 -1.21
CA LEU A 24 -10.19 -10.40 0.06
C LEU A 24 -11.54 -11.14 -0.05
N GLN A 25 -11.72 -12.18 0.78
CA GLN A 25 -12.95 -13.00 0.78
C GLN A 25 -14.20 -12.21 1.19
N GLU A 26 -14.10 -11.29 2.16
CA GLU A 26 -15.23 -10.50 2.67
C GLU A 26 -15.51 -9.25 1.83
N GLY A 27 -14.92 -9.16 0.64
CA GLY A 27 -14.93 -7.95 -0.19
C GLY A 27 -13.76 -7.02 0.12
N GLY A 28 -13.39 -6.21 -0.85
CA GLY A 28 -12.25 -5.30 -0.75
C GLY A 28 -10.90 -5.91 -1.16
N TYR A 29 -9.84 -5.17 -0.87
CA TYR A 29 -8.49 -5.43 -1.38
C TYR A 29 -7.41 -5.29 -0.31
N ALA A 30 -6.39 -6.13 -0.43
CA ALA A 30 -5.08 -5.96 0.18
C ALA A 30 -4.11 -5.47 -0.89
N VAL A 31 -3.35 -4.43 -0.56
CA VAL A 31 -2.35 -3.83 -1.44
C VAL A 31 -1.01 -3.80 -0.74
N GLU A 32 0.01 -4.32 -1.40
CA GLU A 32 1.38 -4.36 -0.90
C GLU A 32 2.32 -3.68 -1.89
N THR A 33 3.23 -2.83 -1.39
CA THR A 33 4.27 -2.20 -2.21
C THR A 33 5.56 -2.03 -1.42
N VAL A 34 6.66 -1.85 -2.16
CA VAL A 34 7.94 -1.44 -1.59
C VAL A 34 8.03 0.08 -1.63
N ALA A 35 8.25 0.69 -0.47
CA ALA A 35 8.42 2.14 -0.34
C ALA A 35 9.79 2.47 0.26
N GLU A 36 10.30 3.66 -0.07
CA GLU A 36 11.50 4.19 0.58
C GLU A 36 11.22 4.49 2.05
N LYS A 37 12.04 3.96 2.96
CA LYS A 37 11.90 4.16 4.41
C LYS A 37 11.74 5.63 4.83
N ARG A 38 12.41 6.55 4.13
CA ARG A 38 12.36 8.00 4.41
C ARG A 38 11.00 8.63 4.11
N LYS A 39 10.17 8.00 3.27
CA LYS A 39 8.84 8.50 2.84
C LYS A 39 7.70 7.92 3.68
N VAL A 40 7.94 6.86 4.45
CA VAL A 40 6.91 6.10 5.18
C VAL A 40 6.12 7.00 6.15
N ASN A 41 6.80 7.90 6.86
CA ASN A 41 6.17 8.85 7.79
C ASN A 41 5.14 9.79 7.13
N THR A 42 5.32 10.11 5.85
CA THR A 42 4.37 10.91 5.05
C THR A 42 3.37 10.05 4.30
N LEU A 43 3.77 8.85 3.90
CA LEU A 43 2.97 7.93 3.11
C LEU A 43 1.84 7.31 3.93
N ILE A 44 2.11 6.87 5.17
CA ILE A 44 1.08 6.24 6.01
C ILE A 44 -0.11 7.20 6.24
N PRO A 45 0.08 8.46 6.68
CA PRO A 45 -1.03 9.41 6.83
C PRO A 45 -1.79 9.66 5.52
N LEU A 46 -1.06 9.79 4.40
CA LEU A 46 -1.66 9.99 3.07
C LEU A 46 -2.57 8.80 2.68
N LEU A 47 -2.09 7.57 2.85
CA LEU A 47 -2.84 6.37 2.54
C LEU A 47 -4.09 6.25 3.43
N LYS A 48 -3.98 6.53 4.72
CA LYS A 48 -5.15 6.54 5.63
C LYS A 48 -6.19 7.57 5.21
N ALA A 49 -5.77 8.76 4.78
CA ALA A 49 -6.67 9.79 4.26
C ALA A 49 -7.36 9.40 2.93
N ARG A 50 -6.82 8.39 2.24
CA ARG A 50 -7.37 7.83 0.98
C ARG A 50 -8.16 6.53 1.19
N GLY A 51 -8.47 6.15 2.43
CA GLY A 51 -9.27 4.96 2.74
C GLY A 51 -8.48 3.69 3.04
N ALA A 52 -7.14 3.75 3.09
CA ALA A 52 -6.35 2.59 3.51
C ALA A 52 -6.53 2.33 5.02
N THR A 53 -6.79 1.07 5.35
CA THR A 53 -6.90 0.55 6.72
C THR A 53 -5.82 -0.50 6.97
N ASP A 54 -5.57 -0.82 8.24
CA ASP A 54 -4.74 -1.97 8.65
C ASP A 54 -3.33 -2.02 8.02
N ILE A 55 -2.67 -0.87 7.94
CA ILE A 55 -1.37 -0.71 7.29
C ILE A 55 -0.27 -1.36 8.14
N LEU A 56 0.50 -2.28 7.54
CA LEU A 56 1.73 -2.83 8.10
C LEU A 56 2.97 -2.33 7.36
N GLU A 57 4.02 -1.97 8.11
CA GLU A 57 5.36 -1.72 7.59
C GLU A 57 6.27 -2.90 7.97
N LEU A 58 6.91 -3.51 6.97
CA LEU A 58 7.86 -4.61 7.15
C LEU A 58 9.23 -4.22 6.60
N PRO A 59 10.32 -4.35 7.38
CA PRO A 59 11.66 -4.08 6.87
C PRO A 59 12.09 -5.15 5.87
N ILE A 60 12.66 -4.72 4.73
CA ILE A 60 13.24 -5.65 3.75
C ILE A 60 14.65 -6.04 4.19
N SER A 61 14.85 -7.32 4.50
CA SER A 61 16.15 -7.85 4.97
C SER A 61 17.19 -7.94 3.85
N LYS A 62 16.77 -8.21 2.61
CA LYS A 62 17.65 -8.35 1.44
C LYS A 62 16.87 -8.13 0.15
N ILE A 63 17.43 -7.36 -0.78
CA ILE A 63 16.91 -7.21 -2.14
C ILE A 63 17.85 -7.98 -3.08
N VAL A 64 17.27 -8.81 -3.96
CA VAL A 64 18.00 -9.51 -5.01
C VAL A 64 17.42 -9.05 -6.36
N PRO A 65 18.21 -8.40 -7.22
CA PRO A 65 17.75 -7.87 -8.51
C PRO A 65 17.58 -8.94 -9.60
#